data_AF-A0A956SXC1-F1
#
_entry.id   AF-A0A956SXC1-F1
#
_cell.length_a   1.000
_cell.length_b   1.000
_cell.length_c   1.000
_cell.angle_alpha   90.00
_cell.angle_beta   90.00
_cell.angle_gamma   90.00
#
_symmetry.space_group_name_H-M   'P 1'
#
loop_
_entity.id
_entity.type
_entity.pdbx_description
1 polymer ?
#
loop_
_entity_poly.entity_id
_entity_poly.type
_entity_poly.pdbx_seq_one_letter_code
_entity_poly.pdbx_strand_id
1 'polypeptide(L)'
;SLQVSLDFPKSKFLQIHLGREPYQRYSSTLDTKFFRDLRPQLDEGGYSFIFGPRVLVIHWLPTWLAPLGLVWAWRRRSLAGALIGSFGVVAFLIPGFFDFGPLFEREYLRWQFAAGVAFAALFGLLAAAAVTRYRRLAIPLFLLIALNSLAAEKALNDVLIEFRRHPEAAERALTLWYPPTADWFVSVEEIRFTPDDLEAVRWLRENSLPGDRTLSDFESVGHTSMLREAAIGGLSATYMVGHELPAPWTPYATAPYLPSAATMAFRQTGNPEIAAGIGARWLYLGPDATKPSGLEPVFRSSQGLREIYEIQLSPPATPMAIPKTRSPVALELSGMPDPKHSQSGVAYPISLTLSEKLDGWVTPALVNSEGRVLNRLAPVTVRIDSEQARAYYLPPIEEGPFQIQWLFAQDKEWTLLGEPMEAEYRFTPQVQDLLRSTRSDGTGVDIINTGLRTFDPGGQVRLLWRVWDYEKGDYRLWIPDGEKLVDLVLKPGEAVTIPIELEEALPARARVDYFLAAQVGPGVPLELTAEARKSLP
;
A
#
# COMPACT_ATOMS: atom_id res chain seq x y z
N SER A 1 -2.06 -0.70 19.61
CA SER A 1 -1.31 0.36 18.93
C SER A 1 -0.14 -0.29 18.23
N LEU A 2 0.08 -0.01 16.93
CA LEU A 2 1.36 -0.28 16.30
C LEU A 2 2.38 0.64 17.00
N GLN A 3 3.15 0.09 17.94
CA GLN A 3 4.32 0.77 18.44
C GLN A 3 5.36 0.74 17.31
N VAL A 4 5.72 1.91 16.79
CA VAL A 4 6.95 2.05 16.00
C VAL A 4 8.10 1.85 16.99
N SER A 5 8.74 0.67 16.98
CA SER A 5 9.98 0.49 17.73
C SER A 5 11.09 1.17 16.94
N LEU A 6 11.63 2.26 17.51
CA LEU A 6 12.86 2.87 17.05
C LEU A 6 13.99 2.20 17.82
N ASP A 7 14.73 1.32 17.15
CA ASP A 7 15.83 0.61 17.78
C ASP A 7 17.16 1.33 17.50
N PHE A 8 17.88 1.65 18.58
CA PHE A 8 19.21 2.22 18.53
C PHE A 8 20.15 1.47 19.49
N PRO A 9 21.34 1.04 19.03
CA PRO A 9 21.84 1.15 17.66
C PRO A 9 21.18 0.11 16.73
N LYS A 10 20.98 0.49 15.47
CA LYS A 10 20.53 -0.43 14.41
C LYS A 10 21.46 -1.64 14.29
N SER A 11 20.88 -2.84 14.14
CA SER A 11 21.62 -4.10 13.98
C SER A 11 22.63 -4.06 12.82
N LYS A 12 22.24 -3.45 11.70
CA LYS A 12 23.09 -3.16 10.54
C LYS A 12 23.58 -1.72 10.58
N PHE A 13 24.46 -1.44 11.54
CA PHE A 13 25.02 -0.12 11.79
C PHE A 13 25.70 0.50 10.55
N LEU A 14 25.41 1.77 10.28
CA LEU A 14 25.86 2.54 9.11
C LEU A 14 25.46 1.93 7.76
N GLN A 15 24.47 1.03 7.74
CA GLN A 15 23.95 0.46 6.51
C GLN A 15 22.50 0.88 6.30
N ILE A 16 22.19 1.21 5.04
CA ILE A 16 20.84 1.51 4.56
C ILE A 16 20.41 0.41 3.60
N HIS A 17 19.14 0.04 3.65
CA HIS A 17 18.60 -0.95 2.73
C HIS A 17 18.30 -0.32 1.37
N LEU A 18 19.01 -0.77 0.33
CA LEU A 18 18.80 -0.38 -1.06
C LEU A 18 17.90 -1.45 -1.72
N GLY A 19 16.75 -1.08 -2.29
CA GLY A 19 15.82 -2.03 -2.90
C GLY A 19 16.15 -2.43 -4.34
N ARG A 20 15.47 -3.47 -4.84
CA ARG A 20 15.53 -3.97 -6.23
C ARG A 20 14.64 -3.20 -7.24
N GLU A 21 13.78 -2.28 -6.77
CA GLU A 21 12.76 -1.57 -7.58
C GLU A 21 12.66 -0.07 -7.23
N PRO A 22 11.87 0.76 -7.97
CA PRO A 22 12.30 1.88 -8.82
C PRO A 22 12.89 3.11 -8.07
N TYR A 23 13.06 3.01 -6.76
CA TYR A 23 13.82 3.95 -5.94
C TYR A 23 15.34 3.79 -6.05
N GLN A 24 15.83 2.92 -6.93
CA GLN A 24 17.18 3.09 -7.50
C GLN A 24 17.19 4.33 -8.41
N ARG A 25 16.96 5.49 -7.79
CA ARG A 25 17.15 6.78 -8.41
C ARG A 25 18.65 6.97 -8.48
N TYR A 26 19.21 6.60 -9.62
CA TYR A 26 20.46 7.22 -10.04
C TYR A 26 20.29 8.73 -9.85
N SER A 27 21.31 9.40 -9.31
CA SER A 27 21.31 10.85 -9.31
C SER A 27 20.93 11.34 -10.72
N SER A 28 20.08 12.36 -10.83
CA SER A 28 19.63 12.90 -12.13
C SER A 28 20.81 13.23 -13.05
N THR A 29 21.98 13.54 -12.49
CA THR A 29 23.23 13.76 -13.22
C THR A 29 23.71 12.53 -14.01
N LEU A 30 23.52 11.32 -13.45
CA LEU A 30 23.79 10.04 -14.12
C LEU A 30 22.70 9.64 -15.12
N ASP A 31 21.57 10.36 -15.15
CA ASP A 31 20.46 10.10 -16.08
C ASP A 31 20.55 10.88 -17.41
N THR A 32 21.65 11.63 -17.60
CA THR A 32 21.96 12.38 -18.82
C THR A 32 22.59 11.50 -19.91
N LYS A 33 22.52 11.93 -21.17
CA LYS A 33 23.19 11.27 -22.30
C LYS A 33 24.72 11.14 -22.12
N PHE A 34 25.34 12.02 -21.34
CA PHE A 34 26.79 12.02 -21.10
C PHE A 34 27.26 10.97 -20.08
N PHE A 35 26.40 10.62 -19.12
CA PHE A 35 26.75 9.71 -18.02
C PHE A 35 25.92 8.42 -17.99
N ARG A 36 24.94 8.27 -18.89
CA ARG A 36 24.08 7.07 -18.99
C ARG A 36 24.88 5.79 -19.19
N ASP A 37 25.93 5.84 -20.01
CA ASP A 37 26.78 4.67 -20.30
C ASP A 37 27.78 4.39 -19.16
N LEU A 38 27.90 5.32 -18.20
CA LEU A 38 28.74 5.20 -17.01
C LEU A 38 27.94 4.76 -15.78
N ARG A 39 26.66 4.40 -15.94
CA ARG A 39 25.84 3.88 -14.84
C ARG A 39 26.38 2.52 -14.41
N PRO A 40 26.83 2.36 -13.16
CA PRO A 40 27.15 1.04 -12.66
C PRO A 40 25.86 0.23 -12.51
N GLN A 41 25.90 -1.04 -12.93
CA GLN A 41 24.84 -1.99 -12.60
C GLN A 41 24.77 -2.14 -11.08
N LEU A 42 23.67 -1.72 -10.49
CA LEU A 42 23.32 -2.05 -9.12
C LEU A 42 22.77 -3.49 -9.12
N ASP A 43 23.21 -4.30 -8.16
CA ASP A 43 22.78 -5.68 -7.96
C ASP A 43 21.37 -5.75 -7.35
N GLU A 44 20.93 -6.95 -6.95
CA GLU A 44 19.55 -7.28 -6.54
C GLU A 44 19.02 -6.54 -5.28
N GLY A 45 19.71 -5.51 -4.80
CA GLY A 45 19.39 -4.76 -3.58
C GLY A 45 20.09 -5.31 -2.34
N GLY A 46 19.60 -4.93 -1.16
CA GLY A 46 20.12 -5.30 0.14
C GLY A 46 20.76 -4.14 0.91
N TYR A 47 21.34 -4.47 2.06
CA TYR A 47 21.97 -3.47 2.92
C TYR A 47 23.32 -3.02 2.34
N SER A 48 23.47 -1.72 2.20
CA SER A 48 24.70 -1.09 1.70
C SER A 48 25.21 -0.09 2.71
N PHE A 49 26.53 -0.06 2.87
CA PHE A 49 27.20 0.93 3.69
C PHE A 49 26.92 2.35 3.19
N ILE A 50 26.63 3.27 4.10
CA ILE A 50 26.16 4.62 3.75
C ILE A 50 27.22 5.48 3.04
N PHE A 51 28.51 5.18 3.24
CA PHE A 51 29.62 5.75 2.46
C PHE A 51 30.16 4.77 1.41
N GLY A 52 29.35 3.79 1.01
CA GLY A 52 29.70 2.82 -0.02
C GLY A 52 29.52 3.40 -1.43
N PRO A 53 30.22 2.83 -2.43
CA PRO A 53 30.08 3.26 -3.83
C PRO A 53 28.66 3.09 -4.37
N ARG A 54 27.88 2.13 -3.87
CA ARG A 54 26.45 1.96 -4.25
C ARG A 54 25.59 3.16 -3.86
N VAL A 55 25.86 3.76 -2.70
CA VAL A 55 25.14 4.94 -2.20
C VAL A 55 25.58 6.21 -2.94
N LEU A 56 26.83 6.30 -3.40
CA LEU A 56 27.33 7.39 -4.26
C LEU A 56 26.58 7.47 -5.61
N VAL A 57 26.15 6.34 -6.15
CA VAL A 57 25.41 6.33 -7.42
C VAL A 57 24.02 6.95 -7.27
N ILE A 58 23.47 6.86 -6.06
CA ILE A 58 22.20 7.47 -5.65
C ILE A 58 22.44 8.95 -5.26
N HIS A 59 23.57 9.25 -4.62
CA HIS A 59 23.95 10.56 -4.10
C HIS A 59 25.14 11.16 -4.84
N TRP A 60 24.91 12.23 -5.62
CA TRP A 60 25.99 12.89 -6.37
C TRP A 60 27.09 13.49 -5.49
N LEU A 61 28.16 13.97 -6.13
CA LEU A 61 29.35 14.60 -5.54
C LEU A 61 29.11 15.54 -4.34
N PRO A 62 28.07 16.41 -4.31
CA PRO A 62 27.84 17.32 -3.18
C PRO A 62 27.71 16.62 -1.81
N THR A 63 27.10 15.43 -1.76
CA THR A 63 26.93 14.66 -0.52
C THR A 63 28.27 14.18 0.04
N TRP A 64 29.22 13.83 -0.82
CA TRP A 64 30.57 13.39 -0.43
C TRP A 64 31.54 14.54 -0.15
N LEU A 65 31.33 15.69 -0.78
CA LEU A 65 32.12 16.90 -0.53
C LEU A 65 31.64 17.66 0.71
N ALA A 66 30.46 17.34 1.24
CA ALA A 66 29.86 18.03 2.38
C ALA A 66 30.70 18.01 3.67
N PRO A 67 31.39 16.90 4.07
CA PRO A 67 32.31 16.93 5.20
C PRO A 67 33.43 17.97 5.04
N LEU A 68 33.95 18.16 3.82
CA LEU A 68 34.95 19.20 3.53
C LEU A 68 34.36 20.60 3.65
N GLY A 69 33.11 20.79 3.19
CA GLY A 69 32.36 22.04 3.38
C GLY A 69 32.12 22.38 4.84
N LEU A 70 31.82 21.38 5.68
CA LEU A 70 31.59 21.56 7.12
C LEU A 70 32.89 21.92 7.84
N VAL A 71 33.99 21.22 7.53
CA VAL A 71 35.33 21.54 8.06
C VAL A 71 35.75 22.96 7.66
N TRP A 72 35.48 23.37 6.42
CA TRP A 72 35.71 24.74 5.98
C TRP A 72 34.86 25.75 6.76
N ALA A 73 33.56 25.50 6.91
CA ALA A 73 32.65 26.39 7.61
C ALA A 73 33.06 26.59 9.07
N TRP A 74 33.47 25.51 9.74
CA TRP A 74 33.98 25.57 11.11
C TRP A 74 35.29 26.36 11.18
N ARG A 75 36.27 26.08 10.30
CA ARG A 75 37.54 26.85 10.25
C ARG A 75 37.34 28.33 9.95
N ARG A 76 36.31 28.67 9.16
CA ARG A 76 35.94 30.05 8.82
C ARG A 76 35.01 30.70 9.84
N ARG A 77 34.61 29.98 10.89
CA ARG A 77 33.64 30.43 11.89
C ARG A 77 32.32 30.92 11.26
N SER A 78 31.91 30.29 10.15
CA SER A 78 30.62 30.56 9.52
C SER A 78 29.53 29.87 10.31
N LEU A 79 28.76 30.63 11.10
CA LEU A 79 27.64 30.08 11.87
C LEU A 79 26.61 29.40 10.96
N ALA A 80 26.24 30.06 9.85
CA ALA A 80 25.31 29.51 8.88
C ALA A 80 25.83 28.20 8.25
N GLY A 81 27.10 28.16 7.82
CA GLY A 81 27.69 26.95 7.25
C GLY A 81 27.84 25.82 8.29
N ALA A 82 28.15 26.15 9.54
CA ALA A 82 28.25 25.17 10.62
C ALA A 82 26.88 24.57 10.98
N LEU A 83 25.83 25.38 11.07
CA LEU A 83 24.47 24.91 11.36
C LEU A 83 23.92 24.05 10.21
N ILE A 84 24.00 24.55 8.98
CA ILE A 84 23.54 23.83 7.77
C ILE A 84 24.31 22.52 7.60
N GLY A 85 25.64 22.55 7.72
CA GLY A 85 26.45 21.36 7.56
C GLY A 85 26.26 20.34 8.69
N SER A 86 26.07 20.80 9.95
CA SER A 86 25.77 19.89 11.07
C SER A 86 24.41 19.23 10.90
N PHE A 87 23.37 19.99 10.51
CA PHE A 87 22.06 19.46 10.19
C PHE A 87 22.15 18.42 9.06
N GLY A 88 22.86 18.72 7.98
CA GLY A 88 23.05 17.79 6.87
C GLY A 88 23.74 16.50 7.28
N VAL A 89 24.81 16.57 8.09
CA VAL A 89 25.53 15.37 8.57
C VAL A 89 24.65 14.54 9.49
N VAL A 90 23.92 15.17 10.42
CA VAL A 90 23.00 14.46 11.32
C VAL A 90 21.90 13.78 10.50
N ALA A 91 21.24 14.51 9.59
CA ALA A 91 20.21 13.97 8.73
C ALA A 91 20.73 12.81 7.86
N PHE A 92 21.94 12.92 7.32
CA PHE A 92 22.56 11.86 6.54
C PHE A 92 22.81 10.60 7.36
N LEU A 93 23.24 10.73 8.62
CA LEU A 93 23.62 9.60 9.46
C LEU A 93 22.43 8.91 10.16
N ILE A 94 21.32 9.61 10.39
CA ILE A 94 20.14 9.07 11.09
C ILE A 94 19.69 7.70 10.54
N PRO A 95 19.55 7.49 9.21
CA PRO A 95 19.19 6.18 8.66
C PRO A 95 20.20 5.06 8.87
N GLY A 96 21.48 5.40 9.10
CA GLY A 96 22.53 4.45 9.42
C GLY A 96 22.59 4.09 10.91
N PHE A 97 21.98 4.91 11.78
CA PHE A 97 22.03 4.74 13.22
C PHE A 97 20.76 4.16 13.83
N PHE A 98 19.61 4.52 13.30
CA PHE A 98 18.31 4.12 13.80
C PHE A 98 17.67 3.08 12.90
N ASP A 99 17.14 2.02 13.50
CA ASP A 99 16.24 1.11 12.82
C ASP A 99 14.81 1.67 12.90
N PHE A 100 14.21 1.90 11.74
CA PHE A 100 12.83 2.35 11.64
C PHE A 100 11.85 1.16 11.46
N GLY A 101 12.37 -0.08 11.39
CA GLY A 101 11.61 -1.29 11.12
C GLY A 101 11.40 -1.56 9.63
N PRO A 102 10.99 -2.79 9.24
CA PRO A 102 11.00 -3.23 7.84
C PRO A 102 10.07 -2.44 6.90
N LEU A 103 9.00 -1.84 7.43
CA LEU A 103 8.07 -1.00 6.67
C LEU A 103 8.56 0.45 6.51
N PHE A 104 9.13 1.03 7.58
CA PHE A 104 9.58 2.42 7.60
C PHE A 104 11.06 2.59 7.31
N GLU A 105 11.81 1.51 7.06
CA GLU A 105 13.21 1.60 6.66
C GLU A 105 13.38 2.49 5.42
N ARG A 106 12.34 2.61 4.58
CA ARG A 106 12.19 3.50 3.43
C ARG A 106 12.11 5.01 3.75
N GLU A 107 11.80 5.38 4.99
CA GLU A 107 11.79 6.78 5.47
C GLU A 107 13.19 7.44 5.42
N TYR A 108 14.26 6.63 5.25
CA TYR A 108 15.61 7.13 5.01
C TYR A 108 15.70 8.15 3.87
N LEU A 109 14.80 8.07 2.89
CA LEU A 109 14.74 8.99 1.76
C LEU A 109 14.45 10.43 2.20
N ARG A 110 13.58 10.65 3.20
CA ARG A 110 13.28 12.00 3.70
C ARG A 110 14.49 12.61 4.38
N TRP A 111 15.18 11.81 5.18
CA TRP A 111 16.43 12.18 5.84
C TRP A 111 17.56 12.47 4.83
N GLN A 112 17.64 11.66 3.78
CA GLN A 112 18.59 11.86 2.68
C GLN A 112 18.28 13.09 1.83
N PHE A 113 16.99 13.38 1.59
CA PHE A 113 16.58 14.61 0.91
C PHE A 113 16.97 15.85 1.73
N ALA A 114 16.66 15.84 3.03
CA ALA A 114 17.05 16.90 3.95
C ALA A 114 18.58 17.10 3.99
N ALA A 115 19.34 16.00 4.03
CA ALA A 115 20.79 16.03 3.94
C ALA A 115 21.29 16.62 2.61
N GLY A 116 20.71 16.19 1.48
CA GLY A 116 21.05 16.69 0.15
C GLY A 116 20.85 18.20 0.00
N VAL A 117 19.72 18.72 0.47
CA VAL A 117 19.43 20.17 0.47
C VAL A 117 20.46 20.94 1.31
N ALA A 118 20.73 20.46 2.53
CA ALA A 118 21.70 21.09 3.42
C ALA A 118 23.12 21.08 2.84
N PHE A 119 23.52 19.95 2.25
CA PHE A 119 24.82 19.80 1.62
C PHE A 119 24.98 20.63 0.35
N ALA A 120 23.93 20.77 -0.46
CA ALA A 120 23.93 21.68 -1.60
C ALA A 120 24.11 23.14 -1.17
N ALA A 121 23.38 23.59 -0.14
CA ALA A 121 23.52 24.92 0.43
C ALA A 121 24.94 25.17 0.98
N LEU A 122 25.50 24.18 1.70
CA LEU A 122 26.87 24.24 2.22
C LEU A 122 27.92 24.30 1.11
N PHE A 123 27.74 23.50 0.05
CA PHE A 123 28.60 23.53 -1.12
C PHE A 123 28.53 24.89 -1.82
N GLY A 124 27.35 25.49 -1.94
CA GLY A 124 27.18 26.85 -2.48
C GLY A 124 27.98 27.90 -1.68
N LEU A 125 27.92 27.85 -0.35
CA LEU A 125 28.71 28.75 0.51
C LEU A 125 30.22 28.55 0.33
N LEU A 126 30.67 27.29 0.29
CA LEU A 126 32.07 26.94 0.06
C LEU A 126 32.54 27.44 -1.32
N ALA A 127 31.75 27.19 -2.36
CA ALA A 127 32.03 27.54 -3.73
C ALA A 127 32.11 29.05 -3.94
N ALA A 128 31.16 29.81 -3.38
CA ALA A 128 31.17 31.27 -3.40
C ALA A 128 32.47 31.81 -2.79
N ALA A 129 32.83 31.34 -1.58
CA ALA A 129 34.04 31.77 -0.90
C ALA A 129 35.33 31.36 -1.62
N ALA A 130 35.35 30.18 -2.27
CA ALA A 130 36.47 29.71 -3.07
C ALA A 130 36.69 30.58 -4.31
N VAL A 131 35.62 30.98 -5.00
CA VAL A 131 35.68 31.89 -6.16
C VAL A 131 36.12 33.29 -5.77
N THR A 132 35.67 33.80 -4.61
CA THR A 132 36.12 35.11 -4.10
C THR A 132 37.63 35.13 -3.85
N ARG A 133 38.18 34.01 -3.33
CA ARG A 133 39.60 33.91 -2.99
C ARG A 133 40.49 33.51 -4.17
N TYR A 134 40.00 32.67 -5.07
CA TYR A 134 40.75 32.11 -6.19
C TYR A 134 39.92 32.20 -7.47
N ARG A 135 39.99 33.34 -8.14
CA ARG A 135 39.25 33.59 -9.40
C ARG A 135 39.45 32.52 -10.48
N ARG A 136 40.61 31.85 -10.50
CA ARG A 136 40.90 30.75 -11.44
C ARG A 136 40.01 29.52 -11.26
N LEU A 137 39.40 29.34 -10.08
CA LEU A 137 38.44 28.26 -9.81
C LEU A 137 37.04 28.55 -10.37
N ALA A 138 36.77 29.78 -10.85
CA ALA A 138 35.47 30.14 -11.41
C ALA A 138 35.11 29.29 -12.64
N ILE A 139 36.08 29.04 -13.53
CA ILE A 139 35.85 28.25 -14.76
C ILE A 139 35.54 26.77 -14.45
N PRO A 140 36.35 26.02 -13.70
CA PRO A 140 36.03 24.63 -13.38
C PRO A 140 34.78 24.48 -12.52
N LEU A 141 34.51 25.44 -11.63
CA LEU A 141 33.28 25.45 -10.84
C LEU A 141 32.05 25.75 -11.72
N PHE A 142 32.18 26.68 -12.67
CA PHE A 142 31.14 26.96 -13.67
C PHE A 142 30.87 25.73 -14.54
N LEU A 143 31.90 25.03 -15.01
CA LEU A 143 31.75 23.78 -15.76
C LEU A 143 31.08 22.70 -14.93
N LEU A 144 31.43 22.55 -13.64
CA LEU A 144 30.77 21.62 -12.73
C LEU A 144 29.29 21.99 -12.54
N ILE A 145 28.96 23.26 -12.33
CA ILE A 145 27.58 23.74 -12.22
C ILE A 145 26.84 23.48 -13.52
N ALA A 146 27.40 23.86 -14.68
CA ALA A 146 26.81 23.65 -15.99
C ALA A 146 26.55 22.16 -16.28
N LEU A 147 27.48 21.27 -15.92
CA LEU A 147 27.33 19.82 -16.08
C LEU A 147 26.19 19.27 -15.21
N ASN A 148 26.04 19.78 -13.98
CA ASN A 148 24.90 19.47 -13.12
C ASN A 148 23.60 20.10 -13.65
N SER A 149 23.69 21.27 -14.30
CA SER A 149 22.57 21.95 -14.93
C SER A 149 22.12 21.30 -16.24
N LEU A 150 22.98 20.58 -16.97
CA LEU A 150 22.58 19.75 -18.13
C LEU A 150 21.68 18.58 -17.70
N ALA A 151 21.88 18.07 -16.48
CA ALA A 151 20.98 17.10 -15.86
C ALA A 151 19.65 17.73 -15.46
N ALA A 152 19.72 18.96 -14.93
CA ALA A 152 18.54 19.77 -14.73
C ALA A 152 17.86 20.16 -16.05
N GLU A 153 18.57 20.29 -17.17
CA GLU A 153 18.02 20.58 -18.50
C GLU A 153 17.20 19.40 -19.02
N LYS A 154 17.67 18.16 -18.86
CA LYS A 154 16.84 16.99 -19.19
C LYS A 154 15.59 16.95 -18.31
N ALA A 155 15.73 17.10 -17.00
CA ALA A 155 14.59 17.11 -16.08
C ALA A 155 13.63 18.27 -16.40
N LEU A 156 14.16 19.45 -16.74
CA LEU A 156 13.39 20.63 -17.14
C LEU A 156 12.75 20.40 -18.51
N ASN A 157 13.41 19.72 -19.45
CA ASN A 157 12.84 19.34 -20.74
C ASN A 157 11.72 18.31 -20.56
N ASP A 158 11.89 17.32 -19.69
CA ASP A 158 10.85 16.34 -19.37
C ASP A 158 9.66 17.07 -18.73
N VAL A 159 9.89 17.98 -17.79
CA VAL A 159 8.88 18.87 -17.20
C VAL A 159 8.24 19.80 -18.24
N LEU A 160 9.01 20.33 -19.20
CA LEU A 160 8.50 21.18 -20.29
C LEU A 160 7.69 20.37 -21.32
N ILE A 161 8.07 19.13 -21.58
CA ILE A 161 7.32 18.17 -22.40
C ILE A 161 6.01 17.85 -21.67
N GLU A 162 6.06 17.64 -20.37
CA GLU A 162 4.89 17.42 -19.52
C GLU A 162 3.98 18.65 -19.49
N PHE A 163 4.52 19.87 -19.34
CA PHE A 163 3.80 21.13 -19.47
C PHE A 163 3.18 21.33 -20.86
N ARG A 164 3.82 20.84 -21.93
CA ARG A 164 3.24 20.86 -23.27
C ARG A 164 2.12 19.83 -23.45
N ARG A 165 2.21 18.70 -22.76
CA ARG A 165 1.17 17.66 -22.75
C ARG A 165 -0.01 18.04 -21.86
N HIS A 166 0.26 18.76 -20.78
CA HIS A 166 -0.68 19.20 -19.74
C HIS A 166 -0.48 20.71 -19.47
N PRO A 167 -1.10 21.60 -20.28
CA PRO A 167 -0.95 23.05 -20.15
C PRO A 167 -1.30 23.58 -18.75
N GLU A 168 -2.26 22.96 -18.06
CA GLU A 168 -2.61 23.26 -16.67
C GLU A 168 -1.47 22.99 -15.66
N ALA A 169 -0.55 22.07 -15.94
CA ALA A 169 0.64 21.84 -15.09
C ALA A 169 1.64 23.01 -15.18
N ALA A 170 1.74 23.65 -16.35
CA ALA A 170 2.60 24.81 -16.56
C ALA A 170 2.12 26.03 -15.76
N GLU A 171 0.82 26.29 -15.75
CA GLU A 171 0.21 27.39 -15.02
C GLU A 171 0.42 27.25 -13.50
N ARG A 172 0.32 26.02 -12.97
CA ARG A 172 0.57 25.68 -11.56
C ARG A 172 2.04 25.80 -11.15
N ALA A 173 2.98 25.47 -12.03
CA ALA A 173 4.40 25.56 -11.74
C ALA A 173 4.95 27.00 -11.80
N LEU A 174 4.25 27.89 -12.51
CA LEU A 174 4.65 29.28 -12.72
C LEU A 174 4.07 30.26 -11.67
N THR A 175 3.13 29.82 -10.82
CA THR A 175 2.70 30.60 -9.67
C THR A 175 3.83 30.67 -8.62
N LEU A 176 4.30 31.89 -8.32
CA LEU A 176 5.40 32.18 -7.38
C LEU A 176 5.11 31.77 -5.92
N TRP A 177 3.89 31.33 -5.65
CA TRP A 177 3.39 30.96 -4.34
C TRP A 177 2.89 29.51 -4.44
N TYR A 178 3.27 28.67 -3.48
CA TYR A 178 2.69 27.34 -3.37
C TYR A 178 1.16 27.46 -3.39
N PRO A 179 0.44 26.69 -4.22
CA PRO A 179 -1.01 26.70 -4.20
C PRO A 179 -1.49 26.40 -2.77
N PRO A 180 -2.62 26.97 -2.34
CA PRO A 180 -3.27 26.55 -1.10
C PRO A 180 -3.33 25.02 -1.03
N THR A 181 -3.08 24.43 0.14
CA THR A 181 -3.01 22.97 0.31
C THR A 181 -4.20 22.23 -0.34
N ALA A 182 -5.40 22.82 -0.25
CA ALA A 182 -6.61 22.32 -0.88
C ALA A 182 -6.49 22.23 -2.42
N ASP A 183 -6.06 23.32 -3.06
CA ASP A 183 -5.88 23.39 -4.51
C ASP A 183 -4.75 22.45 -4.95
N TRP A 184 -3.69 22.33 -4.15
CA TRP A 184 -2.62 21.38 -4.41
C TRP A 184 -3.14 19.93 -4.42
N PHE A 185 -3.91 19.51 -3.40
CA PHE A 185 -4.44 18.15 -3.33
C PHE A 185 -5.33 17.78 -4.51
N VAL A 186 -6.20 18.70 -4.96
CA VAL A 186 -7.08 18.49 -6.12
C VAL A 186 -6.29 18.48 -7.43
N SER A 187 -5.14 19.17 -7.46
CA SER A 187 -4.31 19.29 -8.65
C SER A 187 -3.46 18.04 -8.94
N VAL A 188 -3.16 17.21 -7.93
CA VAL A 188 -2.30 16.03 -8.07
C VAL A 188 -3.16 14.81 -8.39
N GLU A 189 -3.12 14.38 -9.66
CA GLU A 189 -3.93 13.29 -10.19
C GLU A 189 -3.72 11.97 -9.42
N GLU A 190 -2.49 11.70 -8.98
CA GLU A 190 -2.14 10.48 -8.26
C GLU A 190 -2.81 10.36 -6.89
N ILE A 191 -3.21 11.48 -6.28
CA ILE A 191 -3.96 11.47 -5.00
C ILE A 191 -5.44 11.18 -5.24
N ARG A 192 -5.95 11.42 -6.46
CA ARG A 192 -7.38 11.26 -6.81
C ARG A 192 -8.31 12.00 -5.85
N PHE A 193 -7.88 13.18 -5.39
CA PHE A 193 -8.63 14.00 -4.44
C PHE A 193 -9.53 14.98 -5.21
N THR A 194 -10.80 15.09 -4.82
CA THR A 194 -11.80 15.94 -5.48
C THR A 194 -12.20 17.14 -4.61
N PRO A 195 -12.87 18.17 -5.18
CA PRO A 195 -13.48 19.24 -4.38
C PRO A 195 -14.48 18.72 -3.33
N ASP A 196 -15.26 17.70 -3.65
CA ASP A 196 -16.18 17.05 -2.71
C ASP A 196 -15.43 16.33 -1.57
N ASP A 197 -14.23 15.77 -1.85
CA ASP A 197 -13.36 15.24 -0.80
C ASP A 197 -12.96 16.35 0.18
N LEU A 198 -12.63 17.55 -0.31
CA LEU A 198 -12.25 18.70 0.53
C LEU A 198 -13.39 19.18 1.43
N GLU A 199 -14.62 19.24 0.90
CA GLU A 199 -15.79 19.59 1.71
C GLU A 199 -16.01 18.58 2.84
N ALA A 200 -15.96 17.29 2.49
CA ALA A 200 -16.17 16.20 3.43
C ALA A 200 -15.08 16.16 4.52
N VAL A 201 -13.80 16.32 4.19
CA VAL A 201 -12.73 16.33 5.21
C VAL A 201 -12.77 17.57 6.09
N ARG A 202 -13.20 18.73 5.58
CA ARG A 202 -13.44 19.92 6.41
C ARG A 202 -14.56 19.65 7.41
N TRP A 203 -15.66 19.08 6.94
CA TRP A 203 -16.76 18.69 7.82
C TRP A 203 -16.29 17.69 8.88
N LEU A 204 -15.53 16.65 8.51
CA LEU A 204 -14.97 15.70 9.48
C LEU A 204 -14.09 16.40 10.49
N ARG A 205 -13.21 17.30 10.06
CA ARG A 205 -12.30 18.04 10.96
C ARG A 205 -13.05 18.88 11.99
N GLU A 206 -14.18 19.46 11.61
CA GLU A 206 -15.00 20.29 12.50
C GLU A 206 -15.85 19.47 13.47
N ASN A 207 -16.18 18.21 13.11
CA ASN A 207 -17.13 17.37 13.86
C ASN A 207 -16.48 16.15 14.55
N SER A 208 -15.21 15.85 14.28
CA SER A 208 -14.48 14.72 14.88
C SER A 208 -13.77 15.11 16.17
N LEU A 209 -13.68 14.16 17.09
CA LEU A 209 -12.90 14.28 18.33
C LEU A 209 -11.53 13.60 18.21
N PRO A 210 -10.53 14.02 19.02
CA PRO A 210 -9.26 13.32 19.09
C PRO A 210 -9.43 11.83 19.45
N GLY A 211 -8.91 10.96 18.59
CA GLY A 211 -9.04 9.50 18.75
C GLY A 211 -10.15 8.88 17.93
N ASP A 212 -11.02 9.68 17.31
CA ASP A 212 -12.00 9.20 16.35
C ASP A 212 -11.32 8.51 15.16
N ARG A 213 -12.03 7.52 14.64
CA ARG A 213 -11.54 6.67 13.57
C ARG A 213 -12.50 6.70 12.39
N THR A 214 -11.94 6.71 11.19
CA THR A 214 -12.69 6.76 9.93
C THR A 214 -12.39 5.54 9.10
N LEU A 215 -13.43 4.84 8.66
CA LEU A 215 -13.34 3.83 7.60
C LEU A 215 -13.70 4.49 6.28
N SER A 216 -12.80 4.41 5.30
CA SER A 216 -13.03 4.93 3.94
C SER A 216 -13.26 3.81 2.91
N ASP A 217 -13.78 4.19 1.75
CA ASP A 217 -13.98 3.35 0.57
C ASP A 217 -12.68 3.08 -0.21
N PHE A 218 -11.59 2.72 0.49
CA PHE A 218 -10.29 2.53 -0.17
C PHE A 218 -10.24 1.30 -1.11
N GLU A 219 -9.72 1.46 -2.31
CA GLU A 219 -9.56 0.34 -3.25
C GLU A 219 -8.31 -0.48 -2.92
N SER A 220 -8.33 -1.78 -3.24
CA SER A 220 -7.21 -2.71 -3.01
C SER A 220 -6.06 -2.56 -4.01
N VAL A 221 -6.15 -1.61 -4.95
CA VAL A 221 -5.24 -1.51 -6.11
C VAL A 221 -4.43 -0.23 -6.08
N GLY A 222 -3.12 -0.40 -6.21
CA GLY A 222 -2.18 0.70 -6.34
C GLY A 222 -1.87 1.40 -5.03
N HIS A 223 -0.75 2.13 -5.00
CA HIS A 223 -0.41 2.97 -3.85
C HIS A 223 -1.29 4.24 -3.79
N THR A 224 -1.99 4.60 -4.87
CA THR A 224 -2.76 5.84 -5.03
C THR A 224 -3.97 5.89 -4.10
N SER A 225 -4.70 4.79 -3.90
CA SER A 225 -5.83 4.73 -2.96
C SER A 225 -5.39 4.97 -1.50
N MET A 226 -4.20 4.50 -1.13
CA MET A 226 -3.61 4.80 0.17
C MET A 226 -3.16 6.27 0.29
N LEU A 227 -2.71 6.89 -0.79
CA LEU A 227 -2.39 8.33 -0.78
C LEU A 227 -3.65 9.17 -0.54
N ARG A 228 -4.76 8.82 -1.19
CA ARG A 228 -6.07 9.45 -0.94
C ARG A 228 -6.50 9.32 0.51
N GLU A 229 -6.45 8.11 1.04
CA GLU A 229 -6.83 7.82 2.42
C GLU A 229 -5.92 8.50 3.45
N ALA A 230 -4.62 8.55 3.20
CA ALA A 230 -3.68 9.31 4.02
C ALA A 230 -3.97 10.81 3.98
N ALA A 231 -4.36 11.35 2.82
CA ALA A 231 -4.80 12.75 2.70
C ALA A 231 -6.09 13.00 3.49
N ILE A 232 -7.07 12.09 3.42
CA ILE A 232 -8.30 12.16 4.22
C ILE A 232 -7.94 12.22 5.71
N GLY A 233 -7.25 11.22 6.24
CA GLY A 233 -6.90 11.16 7.67
C GLY A 233 -6.04 12.33 8.14
N GLY A 234 -5.08 12.78 7.30
CA GLY A 234 -4.24 13.93 7.60
C GLY A 234 -4.99 15.26 7.66
N LEU A 235 -6.00 15.44 6.80
CA LEU A 235 -6.79 16.68 6.73
C LEU A 235 -7.94 16.70 7.74
N SER A 236 -8.61 15.57 7.94
CA SER A 236 -9.71 15.39 8.91
C SER A 236 -9.21 15.29 10.35
N ALA A 237 -7.92 14.98 10.57
CA ALA A 237 -7.34 14.65 11.86
C ALA A 237 -7.97 13.41 12.54
N THR A 238 -8.49 12.48 11.74
CA THR A 238 -9.01 11.18 12.21
C THR A 238 -8.03 10.05 11.88
N TYR A 239 -8.10 8.95 12.64
CA TYR A 239 -7.30 7.76 12.34
C TYR A 239 -8.00 6.88 11.32
N MET A 240 -7.34 6.58 10.20
CA MET A 240 -7.88 5.64 9.23
C MET A 240 -7.82 4.21 9.77
N VAL A 241 -8.89 3.45 9.53
CA VAL A 241 -9.02 2.03 9.92
C VAL A 241 -9.57 1.18 8.79
N GLY A 242 -9.47 -0.13 8.96
CA GLY A 242 -9.98 -1.10 7.99
C GLY A 242 -8.90 -1.75 7.14
N HIS A 243 -7.63 -1.59 7.53
CA HIS A 243 -6.47 -2.13 6.83
C HIS A 243 -5.90 -3.35 7.53
N GLU A 244 -5.42 -4.29 6.73
CA GLU A 244 -4.57 -5.39 7.15
C GLU A 244 -3.21 -5.29 6.47
N LEU A 245 -2.17 -5.72 7.19
CA LEU A 245 -0.84 -5.88 6.61
C LEU A 245 -0.87 -7.07 5.65
N PRO A 246 -0.10 -7.00 4.54
CA PRO A 246 0.05 -8.14 3.67
C PRO A 246 0.71 -9.30 4.43
N ALA A 247 0.42 -10.53 4.01
CA ALA A 247 0.94 -11.71 4.66
C ALA A 247 2.48 -11.81 4.52
N PRO A 248 3.21 -12.41 5.47
CA PRO A 248 4.68 -12.38 5.48
C PRO A 248 5.38 -12.90 4.21
N TRP A 249 4.75 -13.80 3.46
CA TRP A 249 5.29 -14.37 2.22
C TRP A 249 4.84 -13.65 0.95
N THR A 250 4.02 -12.58 1.03
CA THR A 250 3.63 -11.84 -0.18
C THR A 250 4.87 -11.28 -0.86
N PRO A 251 4.97 -11.35 -2.20
CA PRO A 251 6.11 -10.82 -2.93
C PRO A 251 6.37 -9.35 -2.60
N TYR A 252 7.63 -8.95 -2.63
CA TYR A 252 7.98 -7.53 -2.67
C TYR A 252 7.25 -6.87 -3.87
N ALA A 253 6.75 -5.63 -3.67
CA ALA A 253 5.93 -4.84 -4.60
C ALA A 253 4.39 -4.97 -4.51
N THR A 254 3.83 -5.76 -3.59
CA THR A 254 2.39 -5.69 -3.30
C THR A 254 2.01 -4.36 -2.63
N ALA A 255 0.74 -3.97 -2.72
CA ALA A 255 0.24 -2.83 -1.95
C ALA A 255 0.58 -3.01 -0.45
N PRO A 256 1.07 -1.98 0.24
CA PRO A 256 1.54 -2.10 1.63
C PRO A 256 0.41 -2.39 2.62
N TYR A 257 -0.84 -2.19 2.20
CA TYR A 257 -2.04 -2.40 2.99
C TYR A 257 -3.14 -3.00 2.10
N LEU A 258 -3.94 -3.89 2.67
CA LEU A 258 -5.09 -4.53 2.03
C LEU A 258 -6.36 -4.26 2.84
N PRO A 259 -7.57 -4.32 2.23
CA PRO A 259 -8.82 -4.35 2.96
C PRO A 259 -8.83 -5.45 4.02
N SER A 260 -9.11 -5.07 5.25
CA SER A 260 -9.28 -6.00 6.35
C SER A 260 -10.52 -6.88 6.15
N ALA A 261 -10.58 -8.00 6.90
CA ALA A 261 -11.75 -8.86 6.87
C ALA A 261 -13.05 -8.11 7.22
N ALA A 262 -13.01 -7.24 8.23
CA ALA A 262 -14.14 -6.41 8.62
C ALA A 262 -14.55 -5.41 7.53
N THR A 263 -13.58 -4.78 6.85
CA THR A 263 -13.87 -3.86 5.73
C THR A 263 -14.57 -4.58 4.58
N MET A 264 -14.10 -5.77 4.22
CA MET A 264 -14.73 -6.57 3.17
C MET A 264 -16.14 -7.03 3.58
N ALA A 265 -16.31 -7.45 4.83
CA ALA A 265 -17.62 -7.82 5.36
C ALA A 265 -18.60 -6.64 5.37
N PHE A 266 -18.16 -5.45 5.77
CA PHE A 266 -18.97 -4.24 5.69
C PHE A 266 -19.36 -3.92 4.24
N ARG A 267 -18.42 -3.97 3.29
CA ARG A 267 -18.71 -3.71 1.87
C ARG A 267 -19.72 -4.67 1.27
N GLN A 268 -19.77 -5.91 1.73
CA GLN A 268 -20.73 -6.90 1.21
C GLN A 268 -22.10 -6.83 1.88
N THR A 269 -22.18 -6.34 3.11
CA THR A 269 -23.39 -6.44 3.94
C THR A 269 -24.04 -5.10 4.26
N GLY A 270 -23.27 -4.01 4.24
CA GLY A 270 -23.69 -2.72 4.75
C GLY A 270 -23.94 -2.69 6.27
N ASN A 271 -23.59 -3.74 7.03
CA ASN A 271 -23.90 -3.78 8.46
C ASN A 271 -22.98 -2.83 9.26
N PRO A 272 -23.51 -1.75 9.87
CA PRO A 272 -22.70 -0.78 10.62
C PRO A 272 -22.03 -1.36 11.87
N GLU A 273 -22.53 -2.47 12.43
CA GLU A 273 -21.92 -3.14 13.58
C GLU A 273 -20.50 -3.65 13.28
N ILE A 274 -20.27 -4.10 12.04
CA ILE A 274 -18.97 -4.59 11.58
C ILE A 274 -17.95 -3.45 11.56
N ALA A 275 -18.35 -2.29 11.04
CA ALA A 275 -17.51 -1.10 11.05
C ALA A 275 -17.27 -0.58 12.48
N ALA A 276 -18.28 -0.67 13.35
CA ALA A 276 -18.09 -0.39 14.78
C ALA A 276 -17.05 -1.34 15.41
N GLY A 277 -17.04 -2.62 15.01
CA GLY A 277 -16.11 -3.66 15.48
C GLY A 277 -14.63 -3.32 15.34
N ILE A 278 -14.26 -2.56 14.30
CA ILE A 278 -12.90 -2.04 14.09
C ILE A 278 -12.67 -0.67 14.73
N GLY A 279 -13.66 -0.18 15.47
CA GLY A 279 -13.66 1.10 16.17
C GLY A 279 -13.96 2.29 15.28
N ALA A 280 -14.52 2.11 14.07
CA ALA A 280 -14.88 3.22 13.22
C ALA A 280 -16.03 4.03 13.83
N ARG A 281 -15.82 5.34 13.99
CA ARG A 281 -16.86 6.31 14.34
C ARG A 281 -17.50 6.90 13.08
N TRP A 282 -16.69 7.11 12.06
CA TRP A 282 -17.11 7.74 10.81
C TRP A 282 -16.96 6.77 9.65
N LEU A 283 -18.00 6.67 8.82
CA LEU A 283 -17.91 6.05 7.50
C LEU A 283 -17.81 7.16 6.47
N TYR A 284 -16.77 7.12 5.66
CA TYR A 284 -16.54 8.05 4.57
C TYR A 284 -16.71 7.30 3.25
N LEU A 285 -17.77 7.59 2.50
CA LEU A 285 -18.20 6.74 1.38
C LEU A 285 -18.45 7.57 0.11
N GLY A 286 -17.96 7.06 -1.02
CA GLY A 286 -18.29 7.52 -2.37
C GLY A 286 -19.69 7.08 -2.83
N PRO A 287 -20.08 7.43 -4.06
CA PRO A 287 -21.43 7.19 -4.58
C PRO A 287 -21.70 5.70 -4.79
N ASP A 288 -20.71 4.97 -5.31
CA ASP A 288 -20.83 3.54 -5.65
C ASP A 288 -20.54 2.60 -4.47
N ALA A 289 -20.20 3.17 -3.31
CA ALA A 289 -19.91 2.38 -2.12
C ALA A 289 -21.20 1.83 -1.48
N THR A 290 -21.11 0.63 -0.91
CA THR A 290 -22.19 0.03 -0.13
C THR A 290 -22.55 0.92 1.06
N LYS A 291 -23.80 1.38 1.09
CA LYS A 291 -24.31 2.28 2.12
C LYS A 291 -24.65 1.49 3.41
N PRO A 292 -24.41 2.08 4.60
CA PRO A 292 -24.72 1.41 5.85
C PRO A 292 -26.23 1.23 6.02
N SER A 293 -26.67 0.02 6.35
CA SER A 293 -28.08 -0.29 6.57
C SER A 293 -28.61 0.41 7.83
N GLY A 294 -29.72 1.14 7.70
CA GLY A 294 -30.40 1.76 8.85
C GLY A 294 -29.74 3.04 9.37
N LEU A 295 -28.77 3.61 8.65
CA LEU A 295 -28.18 4.91 8.96
C LEU A 295 -28.44 5.90 7.82
N GLU A 296 -28.74 7.14 8.19
CA GLU A 296 -28.78 8.28 7.27
C GLU A 296 -27.45 9.03 7.31
N PRO A 297 -27.01 9.63 6.19
CA PRO A 297 -25.77 10.39 6.18
C PRO A 297 -25.94 11.68 6.97
N VAL A 298 -24.95 11.97 7.80
CA VAL A 298 -24.84 13.22 8.58
C VAL A 298 -24.27 14.37 7.75
N PHE A 299 -23.67 14.04 6.60
CA PHE A 299 -23.15 15.00 5.63
C PHE A 299 -23.26 14.43 4.22
N ARG A 300 -23.58 15.31 3.27
CA ARG A 300 -23.48 15.08 1.82
C ARG A 300 -22.75 16.27 1.20
N SER A 301 -21.77 16.00 0.35
CA SER A 301 -21.06 17.05 -0.39
C SER A 301 -21.97 17.73 -1.42
N SER A 302 -21.56 18.91 -1.88
CA SER A 302 -22.35 19.74 -2.80
C SER A 302 -22.73 19.03 -4.10
N GLN A 303 -21.84 18.20 -4.66
CA GLN A 303 -22.13 17.41 -5.87
C GLN A 303 -22.68 16.01 -5.57
N GLY A 304 -22.86 15.67 -4.29
CA GLY A 304 -23.36 14.37 -3.85
C GLY A 304 -22.39 13.21 -4.08
N LEU A 305 -21.12 13.50 -4.38
CA LEU A 305 -20.12 12.45 -4.63
C LEU A 305 -19.55 11.88 -3.32
N ARG A 306 -19.77 12.53 -2.17
CA ARG A 306 -19.31 12.05 -0.86
C ARG A 306 -20.39 12.14 0.18
N GLU A 307 -20.49 11.07 0.97
CA GLU A 307 -21.38 10.98 2.10
C GLU A 307 -20.61 10.53 3.34
N ILE A 308 -20.98 11.08 4.49
CA ILE A 308 -20.45 10.68 5.78
C ILE A 308 -21.57 10.15 6.64
N TYR A 309 -21.32 9.03 7.32
CA TYR A 309 -22.24 8.45 8.30
C TYR A 309 -21.56 8.36 9.66
N GLU A 310 -22.35 8.52 10.71
CA GLU A 310 -21.91 8.38 12.08
C GLU A 310 -22.32 7.02 12.66
N ILE A 311 -21.35 6.30 13.22
CA ILE A 311 -21.58 5.04 13.92
C ILE A 311 -21.61 5.31 15.43
N GLN A 312 -22.80 5.15 16.02
CA GLN A 312 -23.02 5.29 17.46
C GLN A 312 -23.05 3.94 18.18
N LEU A 313 -22.01 3.14 17.95
CA LEU A 313 -21.84 1.81 18.54
C LEU A 313 -20.45 1.70 19.17
N SER A 314 -20.37 1.05 20.33
CA SER A 314 -19.15 0.97 21.14
C SER A 314 -18.85 -0.48 21.54
N PRO A 315 -18.33 -1.31 20.63
CA PRO A 315 -17.90 -2.67 20.97
C PRO A 315 -16.65 -2.66 21.86
N PRO A 316 -16.28 -3.82 22.43
CA PRO A 316 -15.15 -3.94 23.35
C PRO A 316 -13.83 -3.58 22.65
N ALA A 317 -13.11 -2.58 23.17
CA ALA A 317 -11.88 -2.05 22.55
C ALA A 317 -10.63 -2.95 22.70
N THR A 318 -10.78 -4.12 23.34
CA THR A 318 -9.65 -4.98 23.73
C THR A 318 -9.11 -5.72 22.50
N PRO A 319 -7.81 -5.62 22.17
CA PRO A 319 -7.21 -6.39 21.09
C PRO A 319 -7.50 -7.87 21.30
N MET A 320 -7.95 -8.55 20.25
CA MET A 320 -8.37 -9.94 20.35
C MET A 320 -7.19 -10.81 20.82
N ALA A 321 -7.37 -11.47 21.95
CA ALA A 321 -6.48 -12.49 22.47
C ALA A 321 -7.36 -13.69 22.83
N ILE A 322 -6.88 -14.90 22.58
CA ILE A 322 -7.65 -16.10 22.91
C ILE A 322 -7.80 -16.18 24.43
N PRO A 323 -9.03 -16.06 24.96
CA PRO A 323 -9.26 -16.08 26.39
C PRO A 323 -9.11 -17.50 26.91
N LYS A 324 -8.69 -17.63 28.18
CA LYS A 324 -8.60 -18.93 28.86
C LYS A 324 -9.96 -19.39 29.40
N THR A 325 -10.88 -18.45 29.59
CA THR A 325 -12.20 -18.67 30.13
C THR A 325 -13.17 -19.03 29.01
N ARG A 326 -13.99 -20.05 29.26
CA ARG A 326 -15.03 -20.49 28.34
C ARG A 326 -16.40 -20.11 28.90
N SER A 327 -17.26 -19.64 28.01
CA SER A 327 -18.67 -19.43 28.29
C SER A 327 -19.37 -20.79 28.52
N PRO A 328 -20.28 -20.90 29.51
CA PRO A 328 -21.06 -22.12 29.70
C PRO A 328 -22.09 -22.37 28.58
N VAL A 329 -22.31 -21.38 27.71
CA VAL A 329 -23.30 -21.41 26.63
C VAL A 329 -22.85 -22.34 25.51
N ALA A 330 -23.72 -23.28 25.11
CA ALA A 330 -23.48 -24.12 23.94
C ALA A 330 -23.80 -23.33 22.66
N LEU A 331 -23.01 -23.57 21.62
CA LEU A 331 -23.11 -22.92 20.31
C LEU A 331 -23.24 -23.98 19.22
N GLU A 332 -24.33 -23.89 18.47
CA GLU A 332 -24.53 -24.63 17.22
C GLU A 332 -24.37 -23.67 16.04
N LEU A 333 -23.72 -24.15 14.98
CA LEU A 333 -23.34 -23.36 13.82
C LEU A 333 -23.90 -23.98 12.55
N SER A 334 -24.43 -23.13 11.67
CA SER A 334 -24.84 -23.54 10.33
C SER A 334 -24.47 -22.49 9.28
N GLY A 335 -24.29 -22.93 8.03
CA GLY A 335 -23.91 -22.05 6.92
C GLY A 335 -22.40 -21.87 6.70
N MET A 336 -21.56 -22.67 7.37
CA MET A 336 -20.12 -22.68 7.11
C MET A 336 -19.83 -23.09 5.65
N PRO A 337 -18.97 -22.36 4.92
CA PRO A 337 -18.60 -22.75 3.57
C PRO A 337 -17.78 -24.04 3.58
N ASP A 338 -17.81 -24.79 2.47
CA ASP A 338 -16.86 -25.87 2.23
C ASP A 338 -15.44 -25.27 2.23
N PRO A 339 -14.49 -25.80 3.02
CA PRO A 339 -13.10 -25.33 3.04
C PRO A 339 -12.49 -25.17 1.63
N LYS A 340 -12.87 -26.06 0.69
CA LYS A 340 -12.35 -26.05 -0.68
C LYS A 340 -12.95 -24.96 -1.58
N HIS A 341 -14.08 -24.37 -1.18
CA HIS A 341 -14.84 -23.36 -1.92
C HIS A 341 -14.98 -22.08 -1.09
N SER A 342 -13.98 -21.78 -0.26
CA SER A 342 -13.91 -20.52 0.48
C SER A 342 -12.78 -19.67 -0.06
N GLN A 343 -12.94 -18.35 -0.07
CA GLN A 343 -11.86 -17.42 -0.43
C GLN A 343 -11.73 -16.21 0.48
N SER A 344 -10.49 -15.73 0.60
CA SER A 344 -10.22 -14.49 1.29
C SER A 344 -10.92 -13.32 0.60
N GLY A 345 -11.44 -12.41 1.42
CA GLY A 345 -12.22 -11.27 0.97
C GLY A 345 -13.71 -11.55 0.73
N VAL A 346 -14.22 -12.79 0.86
CA VAL A 346 -15.67 -13.09 0.79
C VAL A 346 -16.26 -13.36 2.17
N ALA A 347 -17.31 -12.60 2.51
CA ALA A 347 -18.03 -12.69 3.77
C ALA A 347 -19.11 -13.77 3.71
N TYR A 348 -18.86 -14.89 4.37
CA TYR A 348 -19.81 -15.99 4.49
C TYR A 348 -20.73 -15.76 5.70
N PRO A 349 -22.06 -15.63 5.51
CA PRO A 349 -22.99 -15.48 6.61
C PRO A 349 -23.13 -16.81 7.38
N ILE A 350 -22.88 -16.77 8.69
CA ILE A 350 -22.98 -17.92 9.58
C ILE A 350 -24.15 -17.69 10.55
N SER A 351 -25.03 -18.68 10.66
CA SER A 351 -26.10 -18.67 11.64
C SER A 351 -25.59 -19.31 12.94
N LEU A 352 -25.65 -18.54 14.02
CA LEU A 352 -25.32 -18.95 15.38
C LEU A 352 -26.62 -19.30 16.11
N THR A 353 -26.69 -20.49 16.71
CA THR A 353 -27.79 -20.89 17.62
C THR A 353 -27.21 -21.18 18.99
N LEU A 354 -27.70 -20.48 20.01
CA LEU A 354 -27.19 -20.50 21.37
C LEU A 354 -28.16 -21.27 22.27
N SER A 355 -27.63 -21.99 23.26
CA SER A 355 -28.46 -22.69 24.25
C SER A 355 -29.27 -21.76 25.16
N GLU A 356 -28.86 -20.49 25.25
CA GLU A 356 -29.55 -19.45 26.01
C GLU A 356 -29.31 -18.07 25.37
N LYS A 357 -30.19 -17.11 25.69
CA LYS A 357 -30.10 -15.74 25.20
C LYS A 357 -28.84 -15.05 25.72
N LEU A 358 -28.06 -14.46 24.81
CA LEU A 358 -26.96 -13.55 25.14
C LEU A 358 -27.23 -12.14 24.60
N ASP A 359 -26.78 -11.12 25.34
CA ASP A 359 -26.74 -9.72 24.89
C ASP A 359 -25.29 -9.23 24.98
N GLY A 360 -24.69 -8.92 23.84
CA GLY A 360 -23.29 -8.54 23.75
C GLY A 360 -22.76 -8.61 22.33
N TRP A 361 -21.47 -8.89 22.20
CA TRP A 361 -20.75 -8.90 20.94
C TRP A 361 -20.15 -10.28 20.69
N VAL A 362 -20.19 -10.70 19.42
CA VAL A 362 -19.59 -11.95 18.98
C VAL A 362 -18.61 -11.68 17.84
N THR A 363 -17.50 -12.42 17.82
CA THR A 363 -16.53 -12.36 16.73
C THR A 363 -15.82 -13.71 16.54
N PRO A 364 -15.50 -14.12 15.29
CA PRO A 364 -14.64 -15.27 15.06
C PRO A 364 -13.17 -14.87 15.17
N ALA A 365 -12.40 -15.58 16.00
CA ALA A 365 -10.94 -15.54 16.02
C ALA A 365 -10.38 -16.64 15.11
N LEU A 366 -9.53 -16.25 14.16
CA LEU A 366 -8.88 -17.18 13.23
C LEU A 366 -7.47 -17.50 13.71
N VAL A 367 -7.19 -18.74 14.08
CA VAL A 367 -5.94 -19.15 14.73
C VAL A 367 -5.17 -20.10 13.83
N ASN A 368 -3.98 -19.71 13.39
CA ASN A 368 -3.14 -20.59 12.56
C ASN A 368 -2.49 -21.71 13.39
N SER A 369 -1.81 -22.64 12.73
CA SER A 369 -1.12 -23.77 13.37
C SER A 369 -0.04 -23.37 14.39
N GLU A 370 0.46 -22.13 14.34
CA GLU A 370 1.42 -21.57 15.29
C GLU A 370 0.74 -20.93 16.53
N GLY A 371 -0.60 -20.93 16.59
CA GLY A 371 -1.37 -20.31 17.66
C GLY A 371 -1.55 -18.79 17.50
N ARG A 372 -1.22 -18.21 16.34
CA ARG A 372 -1.36 -16.78 16.07
C ARG A 372 -2.77 -16.45 15.61
N VAL A 373 -3.38 -15.44 16.24
CA VAL A 373 -4.67 -14.88 15.79
C VAL A 373 -4.44 -14.00 14.56
N LEU A 374 -4.95 -14.43 13.41
CA LEU A 374 -4.72 -13.81 12.10
C LEU A 374 -5.48 -12.50 11.92
N ASN A 375 -6.74 -12.43 12.37
CA ASN A 375 -7.60 -11.25 12.26
C ASN A 375 -7.62 -10.38 13.53
N ARG A 376 -6.55 -10.42 14.33
CA ARG A 376 -6.46 -9.77 15.65
C ARG A 376 -6.79 -8.28 15.65
N LEU A 377 -6.40 -7.57 14.60
CA LEU A 377 -6.51 -6.10 14.51
C LEU A 377 -7.83 -5.62 13.91
N ALA A 378 -8.51 -6.49 13.16
CA ALA A 378 -9.75 -6.17 12.45
C ALA A 378 -10.75 -7.35 12.50
N PRO A 379 -11.21 -7.74 13.71
CA PRO A 379 -12.23 -8.76 13.86
C PRO A 379 -13.52 -8.37 13.13
N VAL A 380 -14.20 -9.39 12.59
CA VAL A 380 -15.55 -9.24 12.08
C VAL A 380 -16.49 -9.39 13.27
N THR A 381 -16.89 -8.27 13.87
CA THR A 381 -17.66 -8.24 15.11
C THR A 381 -19.09 -7.82 14.82
N VAL A 382 -20.06 -8.52 15.41
CA VAL A 382 -21.49 -8.16 15.33
C VAL A 382 -22.13 -8.22 16.71
N ARG A 383 -23.23 -7.49 16.88
CA ARG A 383 -24.00 -7.52 18.12
C ARG A 383 -24.94 -8.73 18.10
N ILE A 384 -25.13 -9.33 19.25
CA ILE A 384 -26.14 -10.37 19.47
C ILE A 384 -27.01 -9.95 20.65
N ASP A 385 -28.32 -10.18 20.55
CA ASP A 385 -29.30 -9.87 21.60
C ASP A 385 -30.39 -10.94 21.71
N SER A 386 -30.12 -12.14 21.20
CA SER A 386 -31.07 -13.25 21.10
C SER A 386 -30.36 -14.62 21.13
N GLU A 387 -31.14 -15.70 21.14
CA GLU A 387 -30.64 -17.08 21.02
C GLU A 387 -30.19 -17.43 19.60
N GLN A 388 -30.54 -16.61 18.60
CA GLN A 388 -30.20 -16.83 17.20
C GLN A 388 -29.60 -15.57 16.60
N ALA A 389 -28.35 -15.63 16.17
CA ALA A 389 -27.65 -14.49 15.61
C ALA A 389 -27.06 -14.81 14.24
N ARG A 390 -26.88 -13.77 13.42
CA ARG A 390 -26.17 -13.86 12.15
C ARG A 390 -24.81 -13.20 12.30
N ALA A 391 -23.76 -14.00 12.20
CA ALA A 391 -22.38 -13.53 12.16
C ALA A 391 -21.79 -13.75 10.78
N TYR A 392 -20.52 -13.37 10.61
CA TYR A 392 -19.83 -13.48 9.33
C TYR A 392 -18.45 -14.09 9.53
N TYR A 393 -18.12 -15.05 8.68
CA TYR A 393 -16.82 -15.66 8.58
C TYR A 393 -16.15 -15.20 7.28
N LEU A 394 -14.90 -14.72 7.40
CA LEU A 394 -14.03 -14.47 6.26
C LEU A 394 -12.77 -15.31 6.40
N PRO A 395 -12.41 -16.11 5.39
CA PRO A 395 -11.09 -16.73 5.33
C PRO A 395 -9.98 -15.67 5.41
N PRO A 396 -8.87 -15.96 6.12
CA PRO A 396 -7.75 -15.05 6.23
C PRO A 396 -7.02 -14.93 4.88
N ILE A 397 -6.20 -13.88 4.73
CA ILE A 397 -5.27 -13.75 3.59
C ILE A 397 -4.21 -14.88 3.64
N GLU A 398 -3.95 -15.39 4.84
CA GLU A 398 -3.08 -16.55 5.10
C GLU A 398 -3.70 -17.86 4.61
N GLU A 399 -3.21 -18.38 3.49
CA GLU A 399 -3.59 -19.72 3.04
C GLU A 399 -3.05 -20.82 3.97
N GLY A 400 -3.85 -21.84 4.22
CA GLY A 400 -3.48 -22.99 5.04
C GLY A 400 -4.62 -23.48 5.94
N PRO A 401 -4.32 -24.46 6.81
CA PRO A 401 -5.21 -24.90 7.86
C PRO A 401 -5.20 -23.90 9.03
N PHE A 402 -6.36 -23.66 9.63
CA PHE A 402 -6.53 -22.83 10.80
C PHE A 402 -7.76 -23.26 11.61
N GLN A 403 -7.83 -22.81 12.86
CA GLN A 403 -8.98 -22.98 13.72
C GLN A 403 -9.82 -21.70 13.76
N ILE A 404 -11.13 -21.87 13.75
CA ILE A 404 -12.11 -20.83 14.02
C ILE A 404 -12.56 -21.00 15.47
N GLN A 405 -12.34 -19.96 16.28
CA GLN A 405 -12.78 -19.91 17.67
C GLN A 405 -13.73 -18.74 17.84
N TRP A 406 -14.99 -19.02 18.18
CA TRP A 406 -15.97 -17.96 18.40
C TRP A 406 -15.76 -17.34 19.79
N LEU A 407 -15.73 -16.02 19.84
CA LEU A 407 -15.55 -15.26 21.07
C LEU A 407 -16.80 -14.45 21.36
N PHE A 408 -17.20 -14.39 22.63
CA PHE A 408 -18.31 -13.58 23.12
C PHE A 408 -17.85 -12.61 24.21
N ALA A 409 -18.36 -11.37 24.17
CA ALA A 409 -18.15 -10.37 25.19
C ALA A 409 -19.43 -9.55 25.42
N GLN A 410 -19.95 -9.57 26.65
CA GLN A 410 -21.02 -8.67 27.07
C GLN A 410 -20.49 -7.24 27.30
N ASP A 411 -19.33 -7.15 27.98
CA ASP A 411 -18.60 -5.91 28.25
C ASP A 411 -17.17 -6.01 27.68
N LYS A 412 -16.12 -5.75 28.47
CA LYS A 412 -14.73 -5.61 27.99
C LYS A 412 -13.97 -6.92 27.85
N GLU A 413 -14.46 -7.99 28.45
CA GLU A 413 -13.76 -9.28 28.51
C GLU A 413 -14.36 -10.30 27.54
N TRP A 414 -13.49 -10.85 26.69
CA TRP A 414 -13.84 -11.91 25.76
C TRP A 414 -13.80 -13.27 26.47
N THR A 415 -14.72 -14.15 26.09
CA THR A 415 -14.80 -15.56 26.52
C THR A 415 -14.93 -16.46 25.29
N LEU A 416 -14.43 -17.70 25.37
CA LEU A 416 -14.62 -18.69 24.30
C LEU A 416 -16.07 -19.16 24.27
N LEU A 417 -16.67 -19.18 23.09
CA LEU A 417 -18.02 -19.64 22.82
C LEU A 417 -17.96 -20.92 21.99
N GLY A 418 -18.41 -22.04 22.56
CA GLY A 418 -18.34 -23.35 21.91
C GLY A 418 -16.93 -23.95 21.78
N GLU A 419 -16.82 -24.97 20.92
CA GLU A 419 -15.56 -25.65 20.59
C GLU A 419 -14.86 -25.00 19.39
N PRO A 420 -13.51 -25.02 19.33
CA PRO A 420 -12.78 -24.67 18.12
C PRO A 420 -13.21 -25.54 16.94
N MET A 421 -13.28 -24.95 15.75
CA MET A 421 -13.57 -25.65 14.51
C MET A 421 -12.38 -25.60 13.56
N GLU A 422 -12.07 -26.72 12.93
CA GLU A 422 -11.06 -26.76 11.87
C GLU A 422 -11.62 -26.17 10.57
N ALA A 423 -10.81 -25.37 9.90
CA ALA A 423 -11.08 -24.80 8.59
C ALA A 423 -9.79 -24.73 7.75
N GLU A 424 -9.95 -24.63 6.45
CA GLU A 424 -8.82 -24.55 5.52
C GLU A 424 -9.18 -23.62 4.36
N TYR A 425 -8.20 -22.85 3.90
CA TYR A 425 -8.30 -22.02 2.71
C TYR A 425 -7.06 -22.24 1.84
N ARG A 426 -7.25 -22.59 0.56
CA ARG A 426 -6.16 -22.76 -0.42
C ARG A 426 -6.60 -22.19 -1.76
N PHE A 427 -5.88 -21.20 -2.28
CA PHE A 427 -6.16 -20.56 -3.56
C PHE A 427 -4.99 -20.69 -4.53
N THR A 428 -3.78 -20.38 -4.06
CA THR A 428 -2.56 -20.42 -4.89
C THR A 428 -2.34 -21.79 -5.53
N PRO A 429 -2.39 -22.92 -4.79
CA PRO A 429 -2.25 -24.24 -5.41
C PRO A 429 -3.37 -24.54 -6.41
N GLN A 430 -4.60 -24.06 -6.17
CA GLN A 430 -5.71 -24.28 -7.11
C GLN A 430 -5.43 -23.63 -8.46
N VAL A 431 -4.96 -22.37 -8.47
CA VAL A 431 -4.62 -21.68 -9.72
C VAL A 431 -3.44 -22.37 -10.42
N GLN A 432 -2.35 -22.64 -9.69
CA GLN A 432 -1.13 -23.22 -10.27
C GLN A 432 -1.33 -24.65 -10.80
N ASP A 433 -2.14 -25.47 -10.13
CA ASP A 433 -2.37 -26.85 -10.54
C ASP A 433 -3.36 -26.96 -11.70
N LEU A 434 -4.32 -26.03 -11.79
CA LEU A 434 -5.49 -26.21 -12.66
C LEU A 434 -5.47 -25.29 -13.88
N LEU A 435 -5.08 -24.03 -13.72
CA LEU A 435 -5.36 -23.00 -14.72
C LEU A 435 -4.13 -22.64 -15.55
N ARG A 436 -4.33 -22.47 -16.85
CA ARG A 436 -3.30 -22.00 -17.78
C ARG A 436 -3.87 -20.91 -18.68
N SER A 437 -3.00 -19.99 -19.13
CA SER A 437 -3.34 -19.03 -20.18
C SER A 437 -2.89 -19.55 -21.55
N THR A 438 -3.72 -19.40 -22.58
CA THR A 438 -3.35 -19.75 -23.97
C THR A 438 -2.94 -18.56 -24.82
N ARG A 439 -2.93 -17.33 -24.28
CA ARG A 439 -2.51 -16.12 -25.01
C ARG A 439 -1.85 -15.08 -24.12
N SER A 440 -1.11 -14.15 -24.73
CA SER A 440 -0.38 -13.06 -24.07
C SER A 440 -0.29 -11.79 -24.93
N ASP A 441 -1.22 -11.60 -25.87
CA ASP A 441 -1.16 -10.57 -26.91
C ASP A 441 -1.81 -9.23 -26.53
N GLY A 442 -2.42 -9.16 -25.34
CA GLY A 442 -3.04 -7.94 -24.82
C GLY A 442 -4.42 -7.60 -25.37
N THR A 443 -5.03 -8.48 -26.18
CA THR A 443 -6.41 -8.28 -26.68
C THR A 443 -7.47 -8.97 -25.82
N GLY A 444 -7.03 -9.79 -24.86
CA GLY A 444 -7.86 -10.59 -23.96
C GLY A 444 -7.02 -11.69 -23.31
N VAL A 445 -7.56 -12.37 -22.30
CA VAL A 445 -6.98 -13.59 -21.74
C VAL A 445 -7.89 -14.77 -22.04
N ASP A 446 -7.28 -15.88 -22.46
CA ASP A 446 -7.96 -17.16 -22.63
C ASP A 446 -7.47 -18.08 -21.51
N ILE A 447 -8.35 -18.40 -20.57
CA ILE A 447 -8.03 -19.22 -19.39
C ILE A 447 -8.65 -20.60 -19.60
N ILE A 448 -7.84 -21.65 -19.51
CA ILE A 448 -8.28 -23.04 -19.61
C ILE A 448 -7.97 -23.79 -18.31
N ASN A 449 -8.91 -24.61 -17.85
CA ASN A 449 -8.66 -25.57 -16.78
C ASN A 449 -8.07 -26.86 -17.36
N THR A 450 -6.76 -27.04 -17.17
CA THR A 450 -5.98 -28.22 -17.58
C THR A 450 -5.91 -29.31 -16.51
N GLY A 451 -6.46 -29.05 -15.32
CA GLY A 451 -6.44 -29.98 -14.20
C GLY A 451 -7.54 -31.04 -14.23
N LEU A 452 -7.51 -31.94 -13.25
CA LEU A 452 -8.48 -33.05 -13.11
C LEU A 452 -9.72 -32.70 -12.27
N ARG A 453 -9.78 -31.49 -11.71
CA ARG A 453 -10.87 -31.02 -10.84
C ARG A 453 -11.37 -29.65 -11.29
N THR A 454 -12.62 -29.34 -10.93
CA THR A 454 -13.19 -28.01 -11.14
C THR A 454 -12.39 -26.97 -10.36
N PHE A 455 -12.09 -25.85 -11.00
CA PHE A 455 -11.64 -24.64 -10.31
C PHE A 455 -12.88 -23.89 -9.84
N ASP A 456 -13.06 -23.81 -8.53
CA ASP A 456 -14.14 -23.05 -7.88
C ASP A 456 -13.56 -22.32 -6.65
N PRO A 457 -13.25 -21.02 -6.78
CA PRO A 457 -12.66 -20.25 -5.70
C PRO A 457 -13.71 -19.79 -4.66
N GLY A 458 -14.99 -20.11 -4.81
CA GLY A 458 -16.02 -19.73 -3.84
C GLY A 458 -16.52 -18.28 -3.94
N GLY A 459 -16.22 -17.60 -5.05
CA GLY A 459 -16.71 -16.26 -5.40
C GLY A 459 -15.92 -15.62 -6.54
N GLN A 460 -16.12 -14.33 -6.78
CA GLN A 460 -15.38 -13.60 -7.83
C GLN A 460 -13.88 -13.53 -7.52
N VAL A 461 -13.05 -13.66 -8.56
CA VAL A 461 -11.59 -13.50 -8.48
C VAL A 461 -11.16 -12.22 -9.18
N ARG A 462 -10.02 -11.68 -8.78
CA ARG A 462 -9.40 -10.54 -9.46
C ARG A 462 -8.46 -11.06 -10.54
N LEU A 463 -8.79 -10.77 -11.79
CA LEU A 463 -7.88 -10.91 -12.92
C LEU A 463 -7.03 -9.64 -13.02
N LEU A 464 -5.71 -9.79 -12.93
CA LEU A 464 -4.72 -8.73 -13.03
C LEU A 464 -3.87 -8.97 -14.28
N TRP A 465 -3.41 -7.92 -14.94
CA TRP A 465 -2.46 -8.05 -16.04
C TRP A 465 -1.31 -7.06 -15.91
N ARG A 466 -0.14 -7.47 -16.42
CA ARG A 466 1.06 -6.64 -16.49
C ARG A 466 1.69 -6.75 -17.87
N VAL A 467 2.18 -5.63 -18.40
CA VAL A 467 2.87 -5.59 -19.68
C VAL A 467 4.37 -5.73 -19.45
N TRP A 468 4.95 -6.84 -19.89
CA TRP A 468 6.41 -7.05 -19.92
C TRP A 468 6.99 -6.46 -21.20
N ASP A 469 7.90 -5.50 -21.08
CA ASP A 469 8.58 -4.84 -22.19
C ASP A 469 9.97 -5.45 -22.38
N TYR A 470 10.17 -6.19 -23.48
CA TYR A 470 11.43 -6.89 -23.74
C TYR A 470 12.59 -5.93 -24.05
N GLU A 471 12.31 -4.71 -24.53
CA GLU A 471 13.37 -3.73 -24.81
C GLU A 471 13.92 -3.12 -23.52
N LYS A 472 13.06 -2.92 -22.52
CA LYS A 472 13.44 -2.44 -21.19
C LYS A 472 13.94 -3.56 -20.29
N GLY A 473 13.55 -4.81 -20.56
CA GLY A 473 13.85 -5.96 -19.72
C GLY A 473 13.13 -5.90 -18.38
N ASP A 474 11.97 -5.24 -18.33
CA ASP A 474 11.17 -5.03 -17.12
C ASP A 474 9.68 -4.86 -17.47
N TYR A 475 8.81 -4.93 -16.48
CA TYR A 475 7.41 -4.55 -16.63
C TYR A 475 7.29 -3.04 -16.86
N ARG A 476 6.34 -2.64 -17.72
CA ARG A 476 6.04 -1.23 -17.99
C ARG A 476 5.71 -0.48 -16.70
N LEU A 477 4.84 -1.08 -15.88
CA LEU A 477 4.42 -0.57 -14.58
C LEU A 477 4.80 -1.57 -13.48
N TRP A 478 5.10 -1.01 -12.31
CA TRP A 478 5.39 -1.80 -11.11
C TRP A 478 4.10 -2.37 -10.48
N ILE A 479 2.95 -1.73 -10.74
CA ILE A 479 1.60 -2.24 -10.46
C ILE A 479 1.05 -3.00 -11.67
N PRO A 480 -0.03 -3.78 -11.50
CA PRO A 480 -0.87 -4.19 -12.62
C PRO A 480 -1.22 -3.02 -13.54
N ASP A 481 -1.07 -3.23 -14.85
CA ASP A 481 -1.53 -2.31 -15.91
C ASP A 481 -3.06 -2.21 -15.94
N GLY A 482 -3.74 -3.19 -15.35
CA GLY A 482 -5.17 -3.12 -15.09
C GLY A 482 -5.68 -4.33 -14.33
N GLU A 483 -6.96 -4.27 -13.97
CA GLU A 483 -7.63 -5.36 -13.29
C GLU A 483 -9.12 -5.46 -13.62
N LYS A 484 -9.69 -6.63 -13.30
CA LYS A 484 -11.13 -6.89 -13.45
C LYS A 484 -11.58 -7.97 -12.47
N LEU A 485 -12.70 -7.74 -11.80
CA LEU A 485 -13.40 -8.81 -11.08
C LEU A 485 -14.13 -9.71 -12.07
N VAL A 486 -13.94 -11.02 -11.93
CA VAL A 486 -14.51 -12.02 -12.83
C VAL A 486 -15.08 -13.20 -12.05
N ASP A 487 -16.26 -13.66 -12.47
CA ASP A 487 -16.83 -14.92 -12.04
C ASP A 487 -16.17 -16.05 -12.82
N LEU A 488 -15.35 -16.86 -12.14
CA LEU A 488 -14.54 -17.89 -12.78
C LEU A 488 -14.74 -19.24 -12.10
N VAL A 489 -15.64 -20.04 -12.66
CA VAL A 489 -15.81 -21.46 -12.31
C VAL A 489 -15.60 -22.27 -13.57
N LEU A 490 -14.56 -23.10 -13.61
CA LEU A 490 -14.17 -23.85 -14.80
C LEU A 490 -14.08 -25.35 -14.50
N LYS A 491 -14.86 -26.16 -15.19
CA LYS A 491 -14.73 -27.62 -15.16
C LYS A 491 -13.46 -28.09 -15.87
N PRO A 492 -12.96 -29.31 -15.61
CA PRO A 492 -11.84 -29.87 -16.36
C PRO A 492 -12.05 -29.78 -17.88
N GLY A 493 -11.08 -29.20 -18.59
CA GLY A 493 -11.10 -28.99 -20.04
C GLY A 493 -11.91 -27.79 -20.53
N GLU A 494 -12.61 -27.08 -19.65
CA GLU A 494 -13.35 -25.87 -19.99
C GLU A 494 -12.40 -24.68 -20.14
N ALA A 495 -12.71 -23.80 -21.09
CA ALA A 495 -11.96 -22.58 -21.34
C ALA A 495 -12.91 -21.39 -21.44
N VAL A 496 -12.41 -20.22 -21.03
CA VAL A 496 -13.13 -18.95 -21.12
C VAL A 496 -12.21 -17.87 -21.67
N THR A 497 -12.77 -17.01 -22.51
CA THR A 497 -12.12 -15.79 -22.99
C THR A 497 -12.66 -14.60 -22.23
N ILE A 498 -11.77 -13.85 -21.59
CA ILE A 498 -12.10 -12.65 -20.83
C ILE A 498 -11.47 -11.46 -21.55
N PRO A 499 -12.27 -10.49 -22.04
CA PRO A 499 -11.71 -9.29 -22.65
C PRO A 499 -11.04 -8.42 -21.59
N ILE A 500 -9.86 -7.89 -21.95
CA ILE A 500 -9.13 -6.89 -21.18
C ILE A 500 -8.95 -5.64 -22.01
N GLU A 501 -8.82 -4.49 -21.36
CA GLU A 501 -8.54 -3.22 -22.00
C GLU A 501 -7.19 -2.70 -21.50
N LEU A 502 -6.33 -2.30 -22.44
CA LEU A 502 -5.07 -1.65 -22.14
C LEU A 502 -5.24 -0.14 -22.34
N GLU A 503 -4.96 0.66 -21.31
CA GLU A 503 -4.98 2.12 -21.42
C GLU A 503 -3.98 2.62 -22.46
N GLU A 504 -2.81 1.98 -22.54
CA GLU A 504 -1.77 2.25 -23.52
C GLU A 504 -1.52 1.04 -24.43
N ALA A 505 -1.40 1.32 -25.73
CA ALA A 505 -1.09 0.31 -26.75
C ALA A 505 0.17 -0.49 -26.39
N LEU A 506 0.16 -1.80 -26.69
CA LEU A 506 1.26 -2.71 -26.40
C LEU A 506 2.54 -2.28 -27.16
N PRO A 507 3.74 -2.27 -26.53
CA PRO A 507 4.98 -2.02 -27.23
C PRO A 507 5.26 -3.10 -28.29
N ALA A 508 6.06 -2.77 -29.31
CA ALA A 508 6.33 -3.66 -30.45
C ALA A 508 6.93 -5.02 -30.05
N ARG A 509 7.74 -5.05 -28.99
CA ARG A 509 8.28 -6.27 -28.39
C ARG A 509 7.87 -6.35 -26.92
N ALA A 510 6.65 -6.80 -26.70
CA ALA A 510 6.12 -6.99 -25.36
C ALA A 510 5.23 -8.22 -25.28
N ARG A 511 4.93 -8.64 -24.06
CA ARG A 511 3.87 -9.62 -23.77
C ARG A 511 3.04 -9.14 -22.59
N VAL A 512 1.82 -9.67 -22.49
CA VAL A 512 0.98 -9.47 -21.32
C VAL A 512 1.01 -10.72 -20.45
N ASP A 513 1.45 -10.56 -19.21
CA ASP A 513 1.43 -11.59 -18.18
C ASP A 513 0.17 -11.41 -17.32
N TYR A 514 -0.58 -12.49 -17.12
CA TYR A 514 -1.84 -12.49 -16.38
C TYR A 514 -1.67 -13.14 -15.01
N PHE A 515 -2.39 -12.62 -14.03
CA PHE A 515 -2.40 -13.13 -12.66
C PHE A 515 -3.84 -13.24 -12.16
N LEU A 516 -4.12 -14.24 -11.34
CA LEU A 516 -5.37 -14.35 -10.61
C LEU A 516 -5.11 -14.15 -9.12
N ALA A 517 -5.91 -13.35 -8.46
CA ALA A 517 -5.94 -13.23 -7.01
C ALA A 517 -7.34 -13.54 -6.48
N ALA A 518 -7.44 -13.97 -5.23
CA ALA A 518 -8.70 -13.85 -4.49
C ALA A 518 -9.11 -12.38 -4.39
N GLN A 519 -10.32 -12.08 -3.88
CA GLN A 519 -10.77 -10.69 -3.74
C GLN A 519 -9.79 -9.86 -2.90
N VAL A 520 -9.19 -10.46 -1.87
CA VAL A 520 -8.08 -9.89 -1.11
C VAL A 520 -6.93 -10.90 -1.07
N GLY A 521 -5.73 -10.45 -1.43
CA GLY A 521 -4.52 -11.29 -1.42
C GLY A 521 -3.59 -11.04 -2.61
N PRO A 522 -2.46 -11.76 -2.66
CA PRO A 522 -1.49 -11.64 -3.75
C PRO A 522 -1.99 -12.27 -5.06
N GLY A 523 -1.50 -11.74 -6.18
CA GLY A 523 -1.73 -12.31 -7.50
C GLY A 523 -0.86 -13.55 -7.75
N VAL A 524 -1.48 -14.60 -8.27
CA VAL A 524 -0.88 -15.87 -8.67
C VAL A 524 -0.74 -15.88 -10.19
N PRO A 525 0.47 -16.04 -10.74
CA PRO A 525 0.66 -16.00 -12.19
C PRO A 525 -0.07 -17.14 -12.89
N LEU A 526 -0.77 -16.81 -13.97
CA LEU A 526 -1.30 -17.79 -14.91
C LEU A 526 -0.19 -18.21 -15.86
N GLU A 527 0.30 -19.43 -15.71
CA GLU A 527 1.33 -19.95 -16.61
C GLU A 527 0.79 -20.08 -18.04
N LEU A 528 1.58 -19.62 -19.00
CA LEU A 528 1.32 -19.86 -20.42
C LEU A 528 1.47 -21.34 -20.74
N THR A 529 0.58 -21.87 -21.58
CA THR A 529 0.73 -23.20 -22.19
C THR A 529 2.02 -23.29 -23.02
N ALA A 530 2.52 -24.52 -23.23
CA ALA A 530 3.73 -24.74 -24.00
C ALA A 530 3.62 -24.20 -25.44
N GLU A 531 2.43 -24.27 -26.03
CA GLU A 531 2.10 -23.74 -27.34
C GLU A 531 2.16 -22.21 -27.36
N ALA A 532 1.53 -21.54 -26.39
CA ALA A 532 1.49 -20.09 -26.30
C ALA A 532 2.88 -19.48 -26.05
N ARG A 533 3.76 -20.19 -25.32
CA ARG A 533 5.15 -19.75 -25.12
C ARG A 533 5.96 -19.71 -26.42
N LYS A 534 5.63 -20.55 -27.41
CA LYS A 534 6.33 -20.59 -28.71
C LYS A 534 6.02 -19.37 -29.58
N SER A 535 4.90 -18.69 -29.33
CA SER A 535 4.48 -17.48 -30.06
C SER A 535 4.98 -16.18 -29.44
N LEU A 536 5.77 -16.24 -28.35
CA LEU A 536 6.37 -15.05 -27.75
C LEU A 536 7.51 -14.48 -28.63
N PRO A 537 7.67 -13.15 -28.70
CA PRO A 537 8.64 -12.45 -29.55
C PRO A 537 10.10 -12.43 -29.05
#